data_AF-A0A382C078-F1
#
_entry.id   AF-A0A382C078-F1
#
_cell.length_a   1.000
_cell.length_b   1.000
_cell.length_c   1.000
_cell.angle_alpha   90.00
_cell.angle_beta   90.00
_cell.angle_gamma   90.00
#
_symmetry.space_group_name_H-M   'P 1'
#
loop_
_entity.id
_entity.type
_entity.pdbx_description
1 polymer ?
#
loop_
_entity_poly.entity_id
_entity_poly.type
_entity_poly.pdbx_seq_one_letter_code
_entity_poly.pdbx_strand_id
1 'polypeptide(L)'
;MIPLKLTLSNFLCYRENVPTLDFAGLHVACLCGANGHGKSALLDSITWALWGKARGKVQDEMISYGADECRVELDFSSRDQNYRVIRSHARGGKRRRGGASDLQLMVLENDTPRPITGDMIRETQGRIDQTVGMDYDTFINSAFLVQGRADEFTNKTPAERKAVLSKILGLETYDRLQVRARERNNWADNSAKIAEGTVDRLRRELEQLVEPSTELTAIESSLVTQNNDLAEQQVKTSGLRDQVGELQRRQSGQE
;
A
#
# COMPACT_ATOMS: atom_id res chain seq x y z
N MET A 1 13.24 19.33 12.08
CA MET A 1 13.87 18.71 13.26
C MET A 1 15.02 19.59 13.71
N ILE A 2 15.05 19.97 14.99
CA ILE A 2 16.12 20.78 15.60
C ILE A 2 16.66 20.00 16.81
N PRO A 3 17.95 19.64 16.86
CA PRO A 3 18.52 18.95 18.01
C PRO A 3 18.55 19.87 19.23
N LEU A 4 18.25 19.32 20.40
CA LEU A 4 18.19 20.03 21.69
C LEU A 4 19.28 19.54 22.64
N LYS A 5 19.38 18.23 22.86
CA LYS A 5 20.41 17.61 23.73
C LYS A 5 20.90 16.31 23.13
N LEU A 6 22.20 16.05 23.25
CA LEU A 6 22.81 14.81 22.80
C LEU A 6 23.66 14.20 23.92
N THR A 7 23.37 12.96 24.26
CA THR A 7 24.11 12.17 25.24
C THR A 7 24.63 10.89 24.58
N LEU A 8 25.91 10.60 24.81
CA LEU A 8 26.63 9.48 24.20
C LEU A 8 27.25 8.61 25.27
N SER A 9 27.17 7.29 25.08
CA SER A 9 27.94 6.32 25.86
C SER A 9 28.49 5.25 24.94
N ASN A 10 29.80 5.03 25.03
CA ASN A 10 30.52 3.95 24.32
C ASN A 10 30.26 3.93 22.79
N PHE A 11 30.07 5.09 22.18
CA PHE A 11 29.80 5.24 20.74
C PHE A 11 31.05 5.69 19.98
N LEU A 12 31.60 4.82 19.12
CA LEU A 12 32.83 5.05 18.36
C LEU A 12 34.01 5.49 19.26
N CYS A 13 34.42 6.76 19.18
CA CYS A 13 35.51 7.32 19.99
C CYS A 13 35.03 7.93 21.32
N TYR A 14 33.72 8.08 21.50
CA TYR A 14 33.11 8.58 22.73
C TYR A 14 32.93 7.42 23.72
N ARG A 15 33.56 7.54 24.89
CA ARG A 15 33.52 6.54 25.97
C ARG A 15 32.37 6.83 26.94
N GLU A 16 32.43 6.25 28.13
CA GLU A 16 31.53 6.55 29.23
C GLU A 16 31.76 7.97 29.78
N ASN A 17 30.74 8.51 30.46
CA ASN A 17 30.77 9.79 31.15
C ASN A 17 31.08 11.01 30.25
N VAL A 18 30.77 10.92 28.96
CA VAL A 18 30.82 12.08 28.07
C VAL A 18 29.72 13.08 28.51
N PRO A 19 30.06 14.35 28.76
CA PRO A 19 29.07 15.35 29.13
C PRO A 19 27.99 15.49 28.05
N THR A 20 26.74 15.66 28.48
CA THR A 20 25.64 15.96 27.56
C THR A 20 25.93 17.26 26.82
N LEU A 21 25.85 17.21 25.49
CA LEU A 21 25.94 18.38 24.63
C LEU A 21 24.56 19.03 24.54
N ASP A 22 24.43 20.22 25.11
CA ASP A 22 23.23 21.05 25.03
C ASP A 22 23.33 21.99 23.82
N PHE A 23 22.34 21.95 22.95
CA PHE A 23 22.22 22.80 21.76
C PHE A 23 21.33 24.02 21.99
N ALA A 24 20.73 24.17 23.18
CA ALA A 24 19.87 25.30 23.49
C ALA A 24 20.61 26.64 23.28
N GLY A 25 20.00 27.52 22.48
CA GLY A 25 20.56 28.84 22.15
C GLY A 25 21.68 28.83 21.10
N LEU A 26 22.10 27.67 20.58
CA LEU A 26 23.05 27.59 19.48
C LEU A 26 22.33 27.74 18.13
N HIS A 27 22.55 28.85 17.45
CA HIS A 27 22.07 29.05 16.06
C HIS A 27 23.10 28.58 15.03
N VAL A 28 24.38 28.82 15.30
CA VAL A 28 25.51 28.40 14.46
C VAL A 28 26.62 27.92 15.38
N ALA A 29 27.16 26.74 15.12
CA ALA A 29 28.26 26.16 15.88
C ALA A 29 29.35 25.68 14.92
N CYS A 30 30.62 25.81 15.33
CA CYS A 30 31.76 25.30 14.58
C CYS A 30 32.48 24.22 15.41
N LEU A 31 32.60 23.02 14.86
CA LEU A 31 33.31 21.90 15.49
C LEU A 31 34.79 21.88 15.03
N CYS A 32 35.66 22.44 15.86
CA CYS A 32 37.11 22.52 15.63
C CYS A 32 37.88 21.39 16.35
N GLY A 33 39.07 21.05 15.85
CA GLY A 33 39.87 19.91 16.34
C GLY A 33 40.66 19.20 15.23
N ALA A 34 41.62 18.36 15.58
CA ALA A 34 42.37 17.59 14.60
C ALA A 34 41.54 16.40 14.04
N ASN A 35 41.98 15.85 12.91
CA ASN A 35 41.40 14.63 12.37
C ASN A 35 41.45 13.50 13.42
N GLY A 36 40.38 12.69 13.48
CA GLY A 36 40.27 11.61 14.47
C GLY A 36 39.71 12.01 15.84
N HIS A 37 39.49 13.29 16.13
CA HIS A 37 38.93 13.75 17.42
C HIS A 37 37.40 13.59 17.54
N GLY A 38 36.79 12.74 16.73
CA GLY A 38 35.37 12.40 16.88
C GLY A 38 34.35 13.37 16.29
N LYS A 39 34.76 14.47 15.64
CA LYS A 39 33.81 15.44 15.05
C LYS A 39 32.74 14.78 14.15
N SER A 40 33.19 13.94 13.22
CA SER A 40 32.27 13.21 12.35
C SER A 40 31.49 12.15 13.11
N ALA A 41 32.07 11.55 14.16
CA ALA A 41 31.39 10.57 15.02
C ALA A 41 30.25 11.22 15.83
N LEU A 42 30.42 12.48 16.26
CA LEU A 42 29.35 13.25 16.90
C LEU A 42 28.14 13.38 15.97
N LEU A 43 28.40 13.72 14.71
CA LEU A 43 27.35 13.86 13.71
C LEU A 43 26.72 12.51 13.31
N ASP A 44 27.54 11.45 13.21
CA ASP A 44 27.04 10.09 12.99
C ASP A 44 26.15 9.60 14.12
N SER A 45 26.39 10.05 15.35
CA SER A 45 25.57 9.63 16.48
C SER A 45 24.12 10.11 16.33
N ILE A 46 23.91 11.29 15.75
CA ILE A 46 22.58 11.84 15.48
C ILE A 46 21.87 11.01 14.40
N THR A 47 22.55 10.71 13.29
CA THR A 47 21.97 9.89 12.21
C THR A 47 21.73 8.45 12.66
N TRP A 48 22.61 7.92 13.50
CA TRP A 48 22.45 6.61 14.10
C TRP A 48 21.28 6.56 15.08
N ALA A 49 21.13 7.55 15.97
CA ALA A 49 19.99 7.61 16.89
C ALA A 49 18.66 7.56 16.13
N LEU A 50 18.51 8.40 15.10
CA LEU A 50 17.27 8.54 14.34
C LEU A 50 16.99 7.35 13.42
N TRP A 51 17.96 6.87 12.64
CA TRP A 51 17.72 5.88 11.59
C TRP A 51 18.49 4.56 11.74
N GLY A 52 19.33 4.43 12.77
CA GLY A 52 20.20 3.26 12.96
C GLY A 52 21.27 3.12 11.88
N LYS A 53 21.53 4.19 11.11
CA LYS A 53 22.50 4.23 10.01
C LYS A 53 23.63 5.21 10.35
N ALA A 54 24.85 4.75 10.18
CA ALA A 54 26.09 5.50 10.40
C ALA A 54 27.16 5.04 9.40
N ARG A 55 28.41 5.51 9.55
CA ARG A 55 29.54 5.15 8.66
C ARG A 55 29.93 3.67 8.66
N GLY A 56 29.50 2.87 9.65
CA GLY A 56 29.80 1.43 9.72
C GLY A 56 28.79 0.55 8.98
N LYS A 57 29.23 -0.62 8.55
CA LYS A 57 28.38 -1.61 7.85
C LYS A 57 27.54 -2.44 8.82
N VAL A 58 28.02 -2.61 10.05
CA VAL A 58 27.40 -3.45 11.08
C VAL A 58 27.23 -2.65 12.37
N GLN A 59 26.15 -2.90 13.11
CA GLN A 59 25.85 -2.20 14.37
C GLN A 59 26.96 -2.38 15.42
N ASP A 60 27.60 -3.55 15.49
CA ASP A 60 28.74 -3.83 16.38
C ASP A 60 29.93 -2.88 16.17
N GLU A 61 30.10 -2.31 14.96
CA GLU A 61 31.18 -1.36 14.65
C GLU A 61 30.95 0.01 15.31
N MET A 62 29.72 0.29 15.76
CA MET A 62 29.39 1.53 16.48
C MET A 62 29.85 1.49 17.93
N ILE A 63 30.11 0.31 18.48
CA ILE A 63 30.53 0.13 19.86
C ILE A 63 32.00 0.52 19.99
N SER A 64 32.30 1.38 20.97
CA SER A 64 33.67 1.80 21.27
C SER A 64 34.56 0.60 21.61
N TYR A 65 35.85 0.71 21.28
CA TYR A 65 36.80 -0.36 21.56
C TYR A 65 36.89 -0.65 23.06
N GLY A 66 36.69 -1.92 23.43
CA GLY A 66 36.71 -2.38 24.82
C GLY A 66 35.35 -2.33 25.54
N ALA A 67 34.29 -1.86 24.88
CA ALA A 67 32.93 -1.90 25.41
C ALA A 67 32.10 -3.03 24.77
N ASP A 68 31.07 -3.46 25.50
CA ASP A 68 30.11 -4.48 25.05
C ASP A 68 28.79 -3.89 24.54
N GLU A 69 28.52 -2.62 24.84
CA GLU A 69 27.32 -1.92 24.38
C GLU A 69 27.59 -0.44 24.09
N CYS A 70 26.74 0.16 23.27
CA CYS A 70 26.71 1.59 23.03
C CYS A 70 25.29 2.15 23.15
N ARG A 71 25.18 3.43 23.49
CA ARG A 71 23.91 4.13 23.63
C ARG A 71 24.04 5.58 23.15
N VAL A 72 23.04 6.02 22.41
CA VAL A 72 22.86 7.41 22.00
C VAL A 72 21.45 7.86 22.37
N GLU A 73 21.37 9.00 23.03
CA GLU A 73 20.12 9.66 23.41
C GLU A 73 20.10 11.06 22.80
N LEU A 74 19.04 11.34 22.04
CA LEU A 74 18.86 12.59 21.32
C LEU A 74 17.49 13.19 21.67
N ASP A 75 17.53 14.37 22.27
CA ASP A 75 16.36 15.24 22.40
C ASP A 75 16.30 16.15 21.18
N PHE A 76 15.14 16.26 20.56
CA PHE A 76 14.94 17.14 19.41
C PHE A 76 13.53 17.72 19.38
N SER A 77 13.40 18.88 18.74
CA SER A 77 12.10 19.50 18.44
C SER A 77 11.68 19.22 17.00
N SER A 78 10.41 18.87 16.81
CA SER A 78 9.76 18.73 15.51
C SER A 78 8.34 19.24 15.58
N ARG A 79 7.95 20.15 14.67
CA ARG A 79 6.60 20.74 14.59
C ARG A 79 6.11 21.25 15.97
N ASP A 80 6.95 22.02 16.64
CA ASP A 80 6.72 22.62 17.97
C ASP A 80 6.51 21.61 19.13
N GLN A 81 6.82 20.33 18.91
CA GLN A 81 6.79 19.30 19.93
C GLN A 81 8.21 18.75 20.17
N ASN A 82 8.55 18.56 21.44
CA ASN A 82 9.83 17.98 21.85
C ASN A 82 9.70 16.46 21.98
N TYR A 83 10.72 15.76 21.52
CA TYR A 83 10.83 14.31 21.51
C TYR A 83 12.19 13.87 22.03
N ARG A 84 12.26 12.65 22.54
CA ARG A 84 13.48 11.96 22.91
C ARG A 84 13.55 10.61 22.21
N VAL A 85 14.64 10.36 21.49
CA VAL A 85 14.97 9.05 20.93
C VAL A 85 16.16 8.48 21.68
N ILE A 86 16.02 7.24 22.12
CA ILE A 86 17.12 6.47 22.71
C ILE A 86 17.33 5.25 21.83
N ARG A 87 18.56 5.09 21.34
CA ARG A 87 19.00 3.89 20.64
C ARG A 87 20.16 3.28 21.37
N SER A 88 20.12 1.97 21.57
CA SER A 88 21.23 1.21 22.13
C SER A 88 21.47 -0.07 21.34
N HIS A 89 22.72 -0.52 21.38
CA HIS A 89 23.13 -1.77 20.77
C HIS A 89 24.16 -2.48 21.67
N ALA A 90 23.89 -3.74 21.98
CA ALA A 90 24.78 -4.61 22.74
C ALA A 90 25.32 -5.71 21.82
N ARG A 91 26.63 -5.93 21.88
CA ARG A 91 27.36 -6.91 21.08
C ARG A 91 26.84 -8.32 21.33
N GLY A 92 26.80 -9.13 20.28
CA GLY A 92 26.49 -10.55 20.39
C GLY A 92 27.57 -11.30 21.18
N GLY A 93 27.19 -12.06 22.21
CA GLY A 93 28.10 -12.95 22.95
C GLY A 93 28.23 -14.34 22.33
N LYS A 94 29.10 -15.20 22.88
CA LYS A 94 29.27 -16.61 22.44
C LYS A 94 27.96 -17.42 22.37
N ARG A 95 26.94 -17.07 23.15
CA ARG A 95 25.63 -17.75 23.19
C ARG A 95 24.54 -17.06 22.34
N ARG A 96 24.76 -15.83 21.86
CA ARG A 96 23.76 -15.04 21.12
C ARG A 96 24.40 -14.52 19.85
N ARG A 97 24.14 -15.21 18.74
CA ARG A 97 24.82 -15.00 17.44
C ARG A 97 24.54 -13.64 16.78
N GLY A 98 23.52 -12.91 17.25
CA GLY A 98 23.23 -11.53 16.86
C GLY A 98 23.17 -10.65 18.10
N GLY A 99 23.79 -9.47 18.03
CA GLY A 99 23.69 -8.43 19.04
C GLY A 99 22.23 -8.02 19.30
N ALA A 100 21.98 -7.40 20.45
CA ALA A 100 20.65 -6.92 20.83
C ALA A 100 20.57 -5.41 20.57
N SER A 101 19.56 -4.98 19.82
CA SER A 101 19.30 -3.55 19.61
C SER A 101 18.02 -3.17 20.34
N ASP A 102 17.97 -1.96 20.88
CA ASP A 102 16.77 -1.36 21.45
C ASP A 102 16.55 0.04 20.87
N LEU A 103 15.28 0.41 20.74
CA LEU A 103 14.87 1.69 20.16
C LEU A 103 13.62 2.19 20.88
N GLN A 104 13.77 3.34 21.55
CA GLN A 104 12.72 3.98 22.30
C GLN A 104 12.44 5.38 21.74
N LEU A 105 11.17 5.75 21.74
CA LEU A 105 10.71 7.09 21.37
C LEU A 105 9.78 7.61 22.45
N MET A 106 10.03 8.82 22.92
CA MET A 106 9.24 9.50 23.93
C MET A 106 8.86 10.90 23.45
N VAL A 107 7.68 11.36 23.85
CA VAL A 107 7.26 12.76 23.74
C VAL A 107 7.61 13.45 25.06
N LEU A 108 8.18 14.65 24.98
CA LEU A 108 8.47 15.48 26.14
C LEU A 108 7.34 16.51 26.30
N GLU A 109 6.34 16.19 27.14
CA GLU A 109 5.26 17.11 27.50
C GLU A 109 5.63 17.79 28.83
N ASN A 110 5.82 19.12 28.85
CA ASN A 110 6.27 19.86 30.03
C ASN A 110 7.54 19.25 30.69
N ASP A 111 8.54 18.89 29.86
CA ASP A 111 9.76 18.17 30.27
C ASP A 111 9.54 16.79 30.92
N THR A 112 8.31 16.27 30.89
CA THR A 112 8.01 14.92 31.36
C THR A 112 8.00 13.95 30.17
N PRO A 113 8.87 12.91 30.18
CA PRO A 113 8.93 11.94 29.11
C PRO A 113 7.73 10.98 29.17
N ARG A 114 6.94 10.96 28.10
CA ARG A 114 5.85 10.01 27.86
C ARG A 114 6.23 9.04 26.75
N PRO A 115 6.28 7.71 27.00
CA PRO A 115 6.66 6.75 25.99
C PRO A 115 5.60 6.63 24.89
N ILE A 116 6.07 6.72 23.66
CA ILE A 116 5.32 6.42 22.43
C ILE A 116 6.06 5.39 21.58
N THR A 117 6.90 4.57 22.23
CA THR A 117 7.57 3.42 21.63
C THR A 117 6.53 2.42 21.11
N GLY A 118 6.79 1.82 19.94
CA GLY A 118 5.98 0.72 19.40
C GLY A 118 6.38 -0.63 20.01
N ASP A 119 5.61 -1.68 19.73
CA ASP A 119 5.89 -3.02 20.27
C ASP A 119 7.12 -3.65 19.61
N MET A 120 7.44 -3.21 18.39
CA MET A 120 8.61 -3.65 17.63
C MET A 120 9.47 -2.45 17.20
N ILE A 121 10.78 -2.68 17.08
CA ILE A 121 11.74 -1.68 16.57
C ILE A 121 11.29 -1.07 15.24
N ARG A 122 10.73 -1.89 14.34
CA ARG A 122 10.24 -1.43 13.02
C ARG A 122 9.10 -0.43 13.15
N GLU A 123 8.19 -0.63 14.10
CA GLU A 123 7.08 0.29 14.34
C GLU A 123 7.58 1.59 14.95
N THR A 124 8.49 1.51 15.95
CA THR A 124 9.13 2.68 16.53
C THR A 124 9.89 3.47 15.47
N GLN A 125 10.63 2.80 14.58
CA GLN A 125 11.32 3.44 13.45
C GLN A 125 10.34 4.17 12.53
N GLY A 126 9.20 3.54 12.19
CA GLY A 126 8.15 4.20 11.40
C GLY A 126 7.58 5.45 12.08
N ARG A 127 7.40 5.43 13.41
CA ARG A 127 6.98 6.61 14.18
C ARG A 127 8.04 7.71 14.17
N ILE A 128 9.33 7.37 14.28
CA ILE A 128 10.44 8.33 14.17
C ILE A 128 10.45 8.96 12.78
N ASP A 129 10.39 8.16 11.72
CA ASP A 129 10.42 8.65 10.33
C ASP A 129 9.24 9.62 10.06
N GLN A 130 8.05 9.31 10.57
CA GLN A 130 6.87 10.20 10.48
C GLN A 130 7.03 11.49 11.29
N THR A 131 7.63 11.40 12.48
CA THR A 131 7.84 12.55 13.39
C THR A 131 8.88 13.52 12.84
N VAL A 132 9.99 12.98 12.31
CA VAL A 132 11.07 13.77 11.70
C VAL A 132 10.66 14.26 10.31
N GLY A 133 9.80 13.50 9.60
CA GLY A 133 9.25 13.85 8.29
C GLY A 133 10.24 13.66 7.14
N MET A 134 11.37 12.98 7.39
CA MET A 134 12.40 12.69 6.41
C MET A 134 13.09 11.38 6.77
N ASP A 135 13.47 10.62 5.74
CA ASP A 135 14.29 9.43 5.92
C ASP A 135 15.78 9.79 5.95
N TYR A 136 16.61 8.79 6.24
CA TYR A 136 18.05 8.92 6.26
C TYR A 136 18.61 9.51 4.95
N ASP A 137 18.18 8.98 3.80
CA ASP A 137 18.71 9.38 2.50
C ASP A 137 18.34 10.83 2.17
N THR A 138 17.14 11.27 2.54
CA THR A 138 16.71 12.67 2.42
C THR A 138 17.51 13.57 3.36
N PHE A 139 17.75 13.16 4.61
CA PHE A 139 18.50 13.95 5.59
C PHE A 139 19.95 14.20 5.14
N ILE A 140 20.67 13.16 4.71
CA ILE A 140 22.07 13.29 4.23
C ILE A 140 22.19 14.07 2.92
N ASN A 141 21.12 14.15 2.12
CA ASN A 141 21.13 14.89 0.86
C ASN A 141 20.61 16.33 0.98
N SER A 142 20.02 16.71 2.12
CA SER A 142 19.40 18.03 2.29
C SER A 142 19.93 18.81 3.50
N ALA A 143 19.82 18.23 4.69
CA ALA A 143 20.15 18.89 5.95
C ALA A 143 21.58 18.59 6.42
N PHE A 144 22.19 17.50 5.94
CA PHE A 144 23.49 17.03 6.39
C PHE A 144 24.48 16.86 5.26
N LEU A 145 25.22 17.94 4.96
CA LEU A 145 26.24 17.94 3.90
C LEU A 145 27.50 17.21 4.39
N VAL A 146 27.63 15.93 4.04
CA VAL A 146 28.84 15.15 4.31
C VAL A 146 29.99 15.69 3.47
N GLN A 147 31.18 15.80 4.08
CA GLN A 147 32.40 16.23 3.38
C GLN A 147 32.64 15.35 2.15
N GLY A 148 32.79 15.98 0.98
CA GLY A 148 32.99 15.29 -0.32
C GLY A 148 31.71 14.75 -0.98
N ARG A 149 30.54 14.95 -0.36
CA ARG A 149 29.23 14.58 -0.91
C ARG A 149 28.26 15.76 -1.04
N ALA A 150 28.76 16.99 -0.96
CA ALA A 150 27.95 18.18 -1.21
C ALA A 150 27.29 18.14 -2.60
N ASP A 151 27.98 17.53 -3.58
CA ASP A 151 27.50 17.37 -4.94
C ASP A 151 26.58 16.14 -5.11
N GLU A 152 26.32 15.32 -4.08
CA GLU A 152 25.49 14.10 -4.20
C GLU A 152 24.09 14.45 -4.71
N PHE A 153 23.49 15.53 -4.20
CA PHE A 153 22.21 16.02 -4.71
C PHE A 153 22.32 16.53 -6.16
N THR A 154 23.37 17.28 -6.50
CA THR A 154 23.58 17.85 -7.84
C THR A 154 23.85 16.77 -8.89
N ASN A 155 24.52 15.68 -8.50
CA ASN A 155 24.87 14.55 -9.35
C ASN A 155 23.73 13.55 -9.55
N LYS A 156 22.67 13.60 -8.72
CA LYS A 156 21.48 12.74 -8.89
C LYS A 156 20.75 13.05 -10.20
N THR A 157 20.15 12.01 -10.76
CA THR A 157 19.31 12.15 -11.96
C THR A 157 18.11 13.07 -11.69
N PRO A 158 17.51 13.69 -12.73
CA PRO A 158 16.31 14.51 -12.55
C PRO A 158 15.17 13.79 -11.82
N ALA A 159 15.01 12.48 -12.05
CA ALA A 159 14.00 11.66 -11.40
C ALA A 159 14.28 11.49 -9.90
N GLU A 160 15.52 11.19 -9.51
CA GLU A 160 15.92 11.05 -8.11
C GLU A 160 15.85 12.38 -7.36
N ARG A 161 16.28 13.48 -7.98
CA ARG A 161 16.15 14.83 -7.40
C ARG A 161 14.68 15.18 -7.16
N LYS A 162 13.80 14.89 -8.13
CA LYS A 162 12.36 15.05 -7.96
C LYS A 162 11.85 14.23 -6.77
N ALA A 163 12.26 12.97 -6.63
CA ALA A 163 11.83 12.12 -5.53
C ALA A 163 12.26 12.69 -4.16
N VAL A 164 13.51 13.12 -4.01
CA VAL A 164 14.02 13.75 -2.78
C VAL A 164 13.23 15.03 -2.45
N LEU A 165 13.03 15.92 -3.43
CA LEU A 165 12.26 17.16 -3.23
C LEU A 165 10.80 16.89 -2.90
N SER A 166 10.15 15.96 -3.61
CA SER A 166 8.78 15.53 -3.32
C SER A 166 8.64 15.06 -1.88
N LYS A 167 9.61 14.33 -1.35
CA LYS A 167 9.60 13.83 0.02
C LYS A 167 9.76 14.95 1.05
N ILE A 168 10.73 15.85 0.84
CA ILE A 168 10.95 17.04 1.70
C ILE A 168 9.69 17.91 1.76
N LEU A 169 9.03 18.10 0.61
CA LEU A 169 7.82 18.90 0.48
C LEU A 169 6.54 18.14 0.87
N GLY A 170 6.63 16.86 1.25
CA GLY A 170 5.46 16.05 1.63
C GLY A 170 4.47 15.76 0.50
N LEU A 171 4.93 15.78 -0.76
CA LEU A 171 4.10 15.60 -1.95
C LEU A 171 3.63 14.15 -2.18
N GLU A 172 4.11 13.19 -1.39
CA GLU A 172 3.69 11.78 -1.44
C GLU A 172 2.17 11.60 -1.28
N THR A 173 1.51 12.57 -0.62
CA THR A 173 0.06 12.61 -0.48
C THR A 173 -0.64 12.69 -1.85
N TYR A 174 -0.08 13.43 -2.79
CA TYR A 174 -0.63 13.58 -4.14
C TYR A 174 -0.44 12.30 -4.96
N ASP A 175 0.70 11.62 -4.82
CA ASP A 175 0.92 10.32 -5.47
C ASP A 175 -0.10 9.28 -4.99
N ARG A 176 -0.40 9.25 -3.68
CA ARG A 176 -1.45 8.38 -3.11
C ARG A 176 -2.84 8.72 -3.64
N LEU A 177 -3.16 10.01 -3.78
CA LEU A 177 -4.43 10.46 -4.36
C LEU A 177 -4.54 10.05 -5.83
N GLN A 178 -3.45 10.18 -6.59
CA GLN A 178 -3.40 9.76 -7.99
C GLN A 178 -3.66 8.26 -8.16
N VAL A 179 -3.03 7.42 -7.34
CA VAL A 179 -3.27 5.96 -7.36
C VAL A 179 -4.73 5.65 -7.07
N ARG A 180 -5.31 6.24 -6.02
CA ARG A 180 -6.73 6.04 -5.67
C ARG A 180 -7.68 6.51 -6.77
N ALA A 181 -7.38 7.63 -7.41
CA ALA A 181 -8.17 8.14 -8.53
C ALA A 181 -8.12 7.16 -9.72
N ARG A 182 -6.94 6.61 -10.02
CA ARG A 182 -6.76 5.62 -11.09
C ARG A 182 -7.50 4.31 -10.81
N GLU A 183 -7.41 3.81 -9.58
CA GLU A 183 -8.17 2.62 -9.15
C GLU A 183 -9.68 2.82 -9.30
N ARG A 184 -10.18 3.97 -8.84
CA ARG A 184 -11.60 4.32 -8.97
C ARG A 184 -12.04 4.44 -10.44
N ASN A 185 -11.20 5.02 -11.28
CA ASN A 185 -11.46 5.12 -12.72
C ASN A 185 -11.50 3.74 -13.39
N ASN A 186 -10.54 2.87 -13.08
CA ASN A 186 -10.51 1.50 -13.61
C ASN A 186 -11.74 0.68 -13.16
N TRP A 187 -12.16 0.84 -11.91
CA TRP A 187 -13.37 0.19 -11.40
C TRP A 187 -14.63 0.68 -12.13
N ALA A 188 -14.75 1.99 -12.36
CA ALA A 188 -15.87 2.57 -13.08
C ALA A 188 -15.90 2.10 -14.55
N ASP A 189 -14.75 2.08 -15.23
CA ASP A 189 -14.61 1.61 -16.62
C ASP A 189 -14.99 0.12 -16.76
N ASN A 190 -14.51 -0.74 -15.85
CA ASN A 190 -14.91 -2.15 -15.84
C ASN A 190 -16.40 -2.34 -15.56
N SER A 191 -16.96 -1.57 -14.63
CA SER A 191 -18.39 -1.64 -14.32
C SER A 191 -19.26 -1.21 -15.51
N ALA A 192 -18.84 -0.15 -16.22
CA ALA A 192 -19.49 0.30 -17.43
C ALA A 192 -19.48 -0.77 -18.53
N LYS A 193 -18.32 -1.40 -18.78
CA LYS A 193 -18.19 -2.48 -19.78
C LYS A 193 -19.09 -3.69 -19.46
N ILE A 194 -19.19 -4.07 -18.18
CA ILE A 194 -20.07 -5.17 -17.75
C ILE A 194 -21.55 -4.79 -17.98
N ALA A 195 -21.93 -3.57 -17.63
CA ALA A 195 -23.30 -3.08 -17.84
C ALA A 195 -23.64 -3.00 -19.33
N GLU A 196 -22.76 -2.45 -20.16
CA GLU A 196 -22.93 -2.40 -21.62
C GLU A 196 -23.06 -3.80 -22.22
N GLY A 197 -22.18 -4.73 -21.85
CA GLY A 197 -22.28 -6.12 -22.31
C GLY A 197 -23.57 -6.82 -21.87
N THR A 198 -24.09 -6.47 -20.68
CA THR A 198 -25.37 -6.99 -20.19
C THR A 198 -26.54 -6.43 -21.00
N VAL A 199 -26.53 -5.13 -21.29
CA VAL A 199 -27.54 -4.47 -22.13
C VAL A 199 -27.55 -5.05 -23.53
N ASP A 200 -26.37 -5.26 -24.14
CA ASP A 200 -26.27 -5.86 -25.47
C ASP A 200 -26.77 -7.30 -25.50
N ARG A 201 -26.47 -8.10 -24.46
CA ARG A 201 -27.02 -9.46 -24.33
C ARG A 201 -28.55 -9.43 -24.26
N LEU A 202 -29.11 -8.59 -23.38
CA LEU A 202 -30.56 -8.45 -23.20
C LEU A 202 -31.25 -7.95 -24.47
N ARG A 203 -30.62 -7.04 -25.24
CA ARG A 203 -31.15 -6.59 -26.53
C ARG A 203 -31.23 -7.73 -27.55
N ARG A 204 -30.19 -8.57 -27.66
CA ARG A 204 -30.21 -9.73 -28.54
C ARG A 204 -31.25 -10.76 -28.12
N GLU A 205 -31.39 -11.00 -26.81
CA GLU A 205 -32.45 -11.86 -26.29
C GLU A 205 -33.84 -11.31 -26.64
N LEU A 206 -34.04 -9.99 -26.53
CA LEU A 206 -35.30 -9.35 -26.91
C LEU A 206 -35.58 -9.44 -28.41
N GLU A 207 -34.56 -9.31 -29.27
CA GLU A 207 -34.70 -9.46 -30.73
C GLU A 207 -34.99 -10.91 -31.16
N GLN A 208 -34.51 -11.90 -30.40
CA GLN A 208 -34.76 -13.31 -30.65
C GLN A 208 -36.10 -13.81 -30.14
N LEU A 209 -36.74 -13.07 -29.22
CA LEU A 209 -38.13 -13.31 -28.88
C LEU A 209 -38.98 -12.94 -30.10
N VAL A 210 -39.31 -13.96 -30.90
CA VAL A 210 -40.35 -13.89 -31.92
C VAL A 210 -41.57 -13.25 -31.25
N GLU A 211 -42.13 -12.19 -31.86
CA GLU A 211 -43.29 -11.54 -31.25
C GLU A 211 -44.33 -12.63 -30.97
N PRO A 212 -44.77 -12.81 -29.71
CA PRO A 212 -45.73 -13.86 -29.36
C PRO A 212 -46.99 -13.81 -30.23
N SER A 213 -47.33 -12.62 -30.74
CA SER A 213 -48.39 -12.37 -31.72
C SER A 213 -48.24 -13.21 -32.99
N THR A 214 -47.02 -13.36 -33.52
CA THR A 214 -46.76 -14.07 -34.78
C THR A 214 -46.81 -15.59 -34.62
N GLU A 215 -46.30 -16.13 -33.52
CA GLU A 215 -46.48 -17.54 -33.16
C GLU A 215 -47.94 -17.87 -32.88
N LEU A 216 -48.66 -17.01 -32.14
CA LEU A 216 -50.10 -17.16 -31.92
C LEU A 216 -50.87 -17.17 -33.25
N THR A 217 -50.57 -16.23 -34.15
CA THR A 217 -51.25 -16.15 -35.46
C THR A 217 -50.97 -17.39 -36.31
N ALA A 218 -49.73 -17.89 -36.29
CA ALA A 218 -49.35 -19.12 -36.99
C ALA A 218 -50.06 -20.36 -36.43
N ILE A 219 -50.13 -20.48 -35.10
CA ILE A 219 -50.82 -21.58 -34.42
C ILE A 219 -52.34 -21.51 -34.67
N GLU A 220 -52.94 -20.33 -34.57
CA GLU A 220 -54.36 -20.11 -34.90
C GLU A 220 -54.66 -20.51 -36.35
N SER A 221 -53.81 -20.11 -37.30
CA SER A 221 -53.98 -20.48 -38.71
C SER A 221 -53.85 -22.00 -38.93
N SER A 222 -52.93 -22.67 -38.22
CA SER A 222 -52.78 -24.14 -38.27
C SER A 222 -53.95 -24.87 -37.60
N LEU A 223 -54.55 -24.30 -36.56
CA LEU A 223 -55.73 -24.85 -35.89
C LEU A 223 -56.96 -24.82 -36.81
N VAL A 224 -57.10 -23.73 -37.58
CA VAL A 224 -58.19 -23.59 -38.56
C VAL A 224 -58.06 -24.63 -39.67
N THR A 225 -56.87 -24.84 -40.24
CA THR A 225 -56.65 -25.87 -41.27
C THR A 225 -56.89 -27.27 -40.72
N GLN A 226 -56.35 -27.60 -39.55
CA GLN A 226 -56.59 -28.91 -38.94
C GLN A 226 -58.07 -29.18 -38.63
N ASN A 227 -58.83 -28.17 -38.19
CA ASN A 227 -60.27 -28.31 -37.97
C ASN A 227 -61.04 -28.53 -39.29
N ASN A 228 -60.64 -27.86 -40.37
CA ASN A 228 -61.24 -28.07 -41.69
C ASN A 228 -60.94 -29.48 -42.22
N ASP A 229 -59.70 -29.95 -42.09
CA ASP A 229 -59.30 -31.31 -42.47
C ASP A 229 -60.06 -32.36 -41.65
N LEU A 230 -60.22 -32.13 -40.34
CA LEU A 230 -61.00 -33.00 -39.46
C LEU A 230 -62.46 -33.07 -39.91
N ALA A 231 -63.08 -31.93 -40.26
CA ALA A 231 -64.44 -31.88 -40.76
C ALA A 231 -64.58 -32.65 -42.10
N GLU A 232 -63.62 -32.51 -43.01
CA GLU A 232 -63.62 -33.25 -44.28
C GLU A 232 -63.47 -34.77 -44.06
N GLN A 233 -62.57 -35.18 -43.15
CA GLN A 233 -62.39 -36.59 -42.79
C GLN A 233 -63.63 -37.17 -42.08
N GLN A 234 -64.32 -36.38 -41.25
CA GLN A 234 -65.59 -36.80 -40.65
C GLN A 234 -66.67 -37.04 -41.72
N VAL A 235 -66.79 -36.17 -42.71
CA VAL A 235 -67.73 -36.32 -43.84
C VAL A 235 -67.38 -37.55 -44.69
N LYS A 236 -66.09 -37.79 -44.97
CA LYS A 236 -65.64 -39.00 -45.67
C LYS A 236 -65.95 -40.26 -44.87
N THR A 237 -65.73 -40.23 -43.56
CA THR A 237 -65.99 -41.39 -42.68
C THR A 237 -67.48 -41.67 -42.54
N SER A 238 -68.34 -40.64 -42.46
CA SER A 238 -69.79 -40.84 -42.47
C SER A 238 -70.27 -41.40 -43.82
N GLY A 239 -69.76 -40.87 -44.94
CA GLY A 239 -70.10 -41.40 -46.27
C GLY A 239 -69.65 -42.86 -46.48
N LEU A 240 -68.46 -43.22 -45.99
CA LEU A 240 -67.98 -44.61 -46.01
C LEU A 240 -68.79 -45.52 -45.08
N ARG A 241 -69.22 -45.02 -43.90
CA ARG A 241 -70.14 -45.77 -43.02
C ARG A 241 -71.48 -46.02 -43.69
N ASP A 242 -72.03 -45.03 -44.39
CA ASP A 242 -73.29 -45.16 -45.12
C ASP A 242 -73.17 -46.19 -46.25
N GLN A 243 -72.05 -46.16 -47.00
CA GLN A 243 -71.76 -47.16 -48.05
C GLN A 243 -71.57 -48.57 -47.49
N VAL A 244 -70.86 -48.72 -46.37
CA VAL A 244 -70.73 -50.02 -45.69
C VAL A 244 -72.08 -50.51 -45.20
N GLY A 245 -72.93 -49.62 -44.67
CA GLY A 245 -74.31 -49.94 -44.30
C GLY A 245 -75.17 -50.38 -45.49
N GLU A 246 -75.04 -49.75 -46.65
CA GLU A 246 -75.73 -50.17 -47.88
C GLU A 246 -75.21 -51.51 -48.41
N LEU A 247 -73.89 -51.73 -48.40
CA LEU A 247 -73.28 -52.99 -48.84
C LEU A 247 -73.63 -54.14 -47.91
N GLN A 248 -73.66 -53.92 -46.60
CA GLN A 248 -74.13 -54.93 -45.63
C GLN A 248 -75.62 -55.26 -45.84
N ARG A 249 -76.48 -54.28 -46.16
CA ARG A 249 -77.88 -54.53 -46.55
C ARG A 249 -78.01 -55.32 -47.86
N ARG A 250 -77.08 -55.13 -48.81
CA ARG A 250 -77.05 -55.89 -50.07
C ARG A 250 -76.53 -57.31 -49.88
N GLN A 251 -75.56 -57.53 -49.00
CA GLN A 251 -75.07 -58.87 -48.66
C GLN A 251 -76.09 -59.67 -47.84
N SER A 252 -76.79 -59.05 -46.89
CA SER A 252 -77.86 -59.73 -46.12
C SER A 252 -79.15 -60.00 -46.92
N GLY A 253 -79.20 -59.59 -48.19
CA GLY A 253 -80.30 -59.90 -49.12
C GLY A 253 -79.94 -60.93 -50.19
N GLN A 254 -78.73 -61.50 -50.16
CA GLN A 254 -78.23 -62.48 -51.14
C GLN A 254 -77.80 -63.84 -50.55
N GLU A 255 -78.03 -64.08 -49.26
CA GLU A 255 -77.98 -65.42 -48.63
C GLU A 255 -79.27 -65.67 -47.84
#